data_AF-A0AAE0W992-F1
#
_entry.id   AF-A0AAE0W992-F1
#
_cell.length_a   1.000
_cell.length_b   1.000
_cell.length_c   1.000
_cell.angle_alpha   90.00
_cell.angle_beta   90.00
_cell.angle_gamma   90.00
#
_symmetry.space_group_name_H-M   'P 1'
#
loop_
_entity.id
_entity.type
_entity.pdbx_description
1 polymer ?
#
loop_
_entity_poly.entity_id
_entity_poly.type
_entity_poly.pdbx_seq_one_letter_code
_entity_poly.pdbx_strand_id
1 'polypeptide(L)'
;MSSEMYEIVFSFDTTGSMYHCLTEVRRRLRAMIQLLKSKIPGIKIAIFCHGDYCDKKKYGYVTRHVDFTSDADKLCSFVESVQGTGGHGKAVYELVMREVQEKLM
;
A
#
# COMPACT_ATOMS: atom_id res chain seq x y z
N MET A 1 23.10 20.44 8.68
CA MET A 1 22.69 19.45 7.66
C MET A 1 21.18 19.54 7.56
N SER A 2 20.63 19.80 6.36
CA SER A 2 19.19 19.59 6.15
C SER A 2 18.90 18.13 6.49
N SER A 3 17.97 17.85 7.39
CA SER A 3 17.47 16.48 7.52
C SER A 3 16.60 16.23 6.30
N GLU A 4 17.16 15.62 5.26
CA GLU A 4 16.40 15.17 4.10
C GLU A 4 15.26 14.26 4.59
N MET A 5 14.03 14.73 4.43
CA MET A 5 12.83 13.99 4.82
C MET A 5 12.43 13.10 3.65
N TYR A 6 12.70 11.81 3.77
CA TYR A 6 12.31 10.83 2.75
C TYR A 6 10.86 10.37 2.97
N GLU A 7 10.08 10.42 1.90
CA GLU A 7 8.70 9.93 1.86
C GLU A 7 8.60 8.85 0.77
N ILE A 8 8.08 7.68 1.13
CA ILE A 8 7.94 6.54 0.21
C ILE A 8 6.50 6.02 0.25
N VAL A 9 5.90 5.82 -0.92
CA VAL A 9 4.61 5.15 -1.06
C VAL A 9 4.83 3.74 -1.60
N PHE A 10 4.36 2.73 -0.88
CA PHE A 10 4.20 1.38 -1.42
C PHE A 10 2.79 1.19 -1.96
N SER A 11 2.65 0.59 -3.14
CA SER A 11 1.37 0.15 -3.68
C SER A 11 1.44 -1.32 -4.02
N PHE A 12 0.39 -2.07 -3.70
CA PHE A 12 0.26 -3.47 -4.12
C PHE A 12 -1.14 -3.82 -4.60
N ASP A 13 -1.17 -4.70 -5.59
CA ASP A 13 -2.37 -5.20 -6.25
C ASP A 13 -3.00 -6.32 -5.41
N THR A 14 -4.30 -6.21 -5.18
CA THR A 14 -5.11 -7.15 -4.40
C THR A 14 -6.07 -7.95 -5.25
N THR A 15 -6.01 -7.85 -6.57
CA THR A 15 -6.89 -8.59 -7.49
C THR A 15 -6.66 -10.10 -7.42
N GLY A 16 -7.67 -10.86 -7.87
CA GLY A 16 -7.69 -12.32 -7.86
C GLY A 16 -6.49 -12.98 -8.54
N SER A 17 -5.93 -12.35 -9.59
CA SER A 17 -4.71 -12.82 -10.26
C SER A 17 -3.49 -12.82 -9.32
N MET A 18 -3.47 -11.94 -8.33
CA MET A 18 -2.37 -11.75 -7.38
C MET A 18 -2.50 -12.58 -6.09
N TYR A 19 -3.62 -13.28 -5.89
CA TYR A 19 -3.88 -14.04 -4.65
C TYR A 19 -2.78 -15.02 -4.28
N HIS A 20 -2.21 -15.70 -5.28
CA HIS A 20 -1.14 -16.69 -5.10
C HIS A 20 0.12 -16.10 -4.46
N CYS A 21 0.34 -14.79 -4.56
CA CYS A 21 1.51 -14.11 -4.01
C CYS A 21 1.19 -13.15 -2.86
N LEU A 22 -0.09 -12.92 -2.53
CA LEU A 22 -0.50 -11.91 -1.56
C LEU A 22 0.10 -12.15 -0.16
N THR A 23 0.18 -13.40 0.29
CA THR A 23 0.86 -13.76 1.55
C THR A 23 2.34 -13.37 1.53
N GLU A 24 3.03 -13.58 0.40
CA GLU A 24 4.43 -13.23 0.26
C GLU A 24 4.63 -11.71 0.16
N VAL A 25 3.73 -11.00 -0.52
CA VAL A 25 3.71 -9.54 -0.57
C VAL A 25 3.60 -8.96 0.85
N ARG A 26 2.66 -9.46 1.66
CA ARG A 26 2.52 -9.02 3.07
C ARG A 26 3.80 -9.24 3.86
N ARG A 27 4.39 -10.43 3.75
CA ARG A 27 5.64 -10.79 4.44
C ARG A 27 6.80 -9.87 4.03
N ARG A 28 6.96 -9.63 2.73
CA ARG A 28 8.04 -8.78 2.18
C ARG A 28 7.85 -7.31 2.51
N LEU A 29 6.63 -6.79 2.41
CA LEU A 29 6.33 -5.40 2.79
C LEU A 29 6.63 -5.17 4.27
N ARG A 30 6.20 -6.07 5.17
CA ARG A 30 6.56 -6.00 6.59
C ARG A 30 8.07 -5.93 6.81
N ALA A 31 8.82 -6.84 6.18
CA ALA A 31 10.29 -6.85 6.28
C ALA A 31 10.92 -5.56 5.74
N MET A 32 10.39 -5.05 4.61
CA MET A 32 10.88 -3.83 3.97
C MET A 32 10.61 -2.58 4.82
N ILE A 33 9.43 -2.45 5.41
CA ILE A 33 9.07 -1.34 6.31
C ILE A 33 10.04 -1.28 7.49
N GLN A 34 10.31 -2.42 8.13
CA GLN A 34 11.24 -2.48 9.26
C GLN A 34 12.67 -2.15 8.83
N LEU A 35 13.11 -2.70 7.69
CA LEU A 35 14.44 -2.43 7.14
C LEU A 35 14.62 -0.93 6.85
N LEU A 36 13.70 -0.32 6.10
CA LEU A 36 13.82 1.09 5.70
C LEU A 36 13.84 2.02 6.92
N LYS A 37 12.98 1.78 7.91
CA LYS A 37 12.98 2.60 9.13
C LYS A 37 14.26 2.43 9.96
N SER A 38 14.88 1.25 9.93
CA SER A 38 16.17 1.03 10.60
C SER A 38 17.35 1.71 9.90
N LYS A 39 17.24 1.94 8.58
CA LYS A 39 18.33 2.46 7.73
C LYS A 39 18.21 3.94 7.41
N ILE A 40 16.99 4.48 7.42
CA ILE A 40 16.68 5.84 7.00
C ILE A 40 15.92 6.52 8.15
N PRO A 41 16.65 7.16 9.10
CA PRO A 41 16.02 7.90 10.19
C PRO A 41 15.07 8.97 9.66
N GLY A 42 13.87 9.06 10.23
CA GLY A 42 12.88 10.06 9.84
C GLY A 42 12.08 9.75 8.57
N ILE A 43 12.30 8.59 7.93
CA ILE A 43 11.47 8.17 6.78
C ILE A 43 9.99 8.09 7.18
N LYS A 44 9.12 8.64 6.33
CA LYS A 44 7.68 8.39 6.40
C LYS A 44 7.26 7.49 5.25
N ILE A 45 6.38 6.55 5.56
CA ILE A 45 5.88 5.57 4.61
C ILE A 45 4.36 5.70 4.53
N ALA A 46 3.83 5.66 3.32
CA ALA A 46 2.41 5.45 3.04
C ALA A 46 2.24 4.12 2.31
N ILE A 47 1.06 3.51 2.44
CA ILE A 47 0.77 2.22 1.79
C ILE A 47 -0.59 2.31 1.14
N PHE A 48 -0.66 1.95 -0.13
CA PHE A 48 -1.87 1.75 -0.92
C PHE A 48 -2.06 0.27 -1.22
N CYS A 49 -3.30 -0.19 -1.17
CA CYS A 49 -3.74 -1.41 -1.83
C CYS A 49 -4.83 -1.09 -2.82
N HIS A 50 -4.88 -1.83 -3.93
CA HIS A 50 -5.85 -1.56 -4.99
C HIS A 50 -6.37 -2.84 -5.64
N GLY A 51 -7.61 -2.77 -6.13
CA GLY A 51 -8.26 -3.81 -6.92
C GLY A 51 -8.53 -3.34 -8.34
N ASP A 52 -9.68 -3.70 -8.88
CA ASP A 52 -10.24 -3.18 -10.11
C ASP A 52 -11.45 -2.24 -9.86
N TYR A 53 -11.92 -1.55 -10.91
CA TYR A 53 -13.07 -0.64 -10.80
C TYR A 53 -14.39 -1.33 -10.42
N CYS A 54 -14.50 -2.65 -10.57
CA CYS A 54 -15.69 -3.43 -10.23
C CYS A 54 -15.74 -3.82 -8.74
N ASP A 55 -14.61 -3.70 -8.03
CA ASP A 55 -14.47 -4.27 -6.68
C ASP A 55 -15.21 -3.50 -5.59
N LYS A 56 -15.49 -2.21 -5.78
CA LYS A 56 -16.13 -1.35 -4.75
C LYS A 56 -17.41 -1.97 -4.17
N LYS A 57 -18.26 -2.51 -5.04
CA LYS A 57 -19.59 -3.01 -4.64
C LYS A 57 -19.52 -4.34 -3.90
N LYS A 58 -18.56 -5.21 -4.25
CA LYS A 58 -18.48 -6.59 -3.75
C LYS A 58 -17.47 -6.75 -2.61
N TYR A 59 -16.36 -6.00 -2.65
CA TYR A 59 -15.24 -6.09 -1.71
C TYR A 59 -15.07 -4.83 -0.86
N GLY A 60 -15.89 -3.80 -1.10
CA GLY A 60 -15.96 -2.59 -0.28
C GLY A 60 -14.99 -1.48 -0.67
N TYR A 61 -14.03 -1.74 -1.57
CA TYR A 61 -13.08 -0.72 -2.02
C TYR A 61 -12.59 -0.95 -3.45
N VAL A 62 -12.10 0.14 -4.07
CA VAL A 62 -11.25 0.09 -5.27
C VAL A 62 -9.80 0.34 -4.83
N THR A 63 -9.59 1.36 -3.99
CA THR A 63 -8.32 1.66 -3.33
C THR A 63 -8.56 1.82 -1.82
N ARG A 64 -7.55 1.48 -1.01
CA ARG A 64 -7.45 1.88 0.40
C ARG A 64 -6.01 2.25 0.69
N HIS A 65 -5.80 3.14 1.65
CA HIS A 65 -4.46 3.53 2.04
C HIS A 65 -4.33 3.89 3.52
N VAL A 66 -3.08 3.99 3.94
CA VAL A 66 -2.64 4.69 5.15
C VAL A 66 -1.72 5.82 4.72
N ASP A 67 -2.00 7.03 5.20
CA ASP A 67 -1.19 8.23 4.97
C ASP A 67 0.24 8.10 5.49
N PHE A 68 1.11 9.01 5.07
CA PHE A 68 2.48 9.08 5.52
C PHE A 68 2.59 9.05 7.04
N THR A 69 3.27 8.03 7.54
CA THR A 69 3.50 7.87 8.96
C THR A 69 4.87 7.24 9.22
N SER A 70 5.42 7.55 10.40
CA SER A 70 6.57 6.87 10.96
C SER A 70 6.16 5.78 11.95
N ASP A 71 4.89 5.37 12.01
CA ASP A 71 4.41 4.26 12.84
C ASP A 71 4.51 2.93 12.09
N ALA A 72 5.46 2.07 12.47
CA ALA A 72 5.66 0.79 11.80
C ALA A 72 4.52 -0.19 12.06
N ASP A 73 3.95 -0.17 13.26
CA ASP A 73 2.94 -1.13 13.66
C ASP A 73 1.62 -0.82 12.96
N LYS A 74 1.28 0.47 12.82
CA LYS A 74 0.15 0.90 11.99
C LYS A 74 0.30 0.44 10.53
N LEU A 75 1.48 0.61 9.95
CA LEU A 75 1.77 0.19 8.57
C LEU A 75 1.67 -1.34 8.40
N CYS A 76 2.29 -2.10 9.31
CA CYS A 76 2.26 -3.57 9.26
C CYS A 76 0.84 -4.10 9.49
N SER A 77 0.12 -3.54 10.46
CA SER A 77 -1.27 -3.91 10.76
C SER A 77 -2.19 -3.64 9.57
N PHE A 78 -1.98 -2.53 8.86
CA PHE A 78 -2.72 -2.25 7.63
C PHE A 78 -2.48 -3.33 6.58
N VAL A 79 -1.22 -3.63 6.25
CA VAL A 79 -0.84 -4.66 5.26
C VAL A 79 -1.45 -6.02 5.61
N GLU A 80 -1.42 -6.41 6.88
CA GLU A 80 -2.00 -7.67 7.35
C GLU A 80 -3.54 -7.69 7.29
N SER A 81 -4.19 -6.54 7.49
CA SER A 81 -5.65 -6.41 7.45
C SER A 81 -6.25 -6.39 6.03
N VAL A 82 -5.44 -6.07 5.01
CA VAL A 82 -5.90 -5.95 3.63
C VAL A 82 -6.29 -7.33 3.10
N GLN A 83 -7.54 -7.47 2.66
CA GLN A 83 -8.05 -8.68 2.03
C GLN A 83 -7.81 -8.66 0.50
N GLY A 84 -8.02 -9.79 -0.15
CA GLY A 84 -8.05 -9.84 -1.61
C GLY A 84 -9.35 -9.27 -2.17
N THR A 85 -9.31 -8.77 -3.41
CA THR A 85 -10.47 -8.34 -4.20
C THR A 85 -10.67 -9.21 -5.44
N GLY A 86 -11.66 -8.89 -6.26
CA GLY A 86 -11.95 -9.59 -7.50
C GLY A 86 -10.91 -9.35 -8.58
N GLY A 87 -11.29 -9.54 -9.83
CA GLY A 87 -10.36 -9.44 -10.96
C GLY A 87 -11.11 -9.58 -12.26
N HIS A 88 -12.26 -8.90 -12.34
CA HIS A 88 -13.10 -8.88 -13.52
C HIS A 88 -12.63 -7.82 -14.53
N GLY A 89 -11.83 -6.85 -14.08
CA GLY A 89 -11.23 -5.79 -14.88
C GLY A 89 -9.70 -5.71 -14.77
N LYS A 90 -9.14 -4.61 -15.28
CA LYS A 90 -7.71 -4.29 -15.12
C LYS A 90 -7.47 -3.67 -13.74
N ALA A 91 -6.38 -4.06 -13.09
CA ALA A 91 -5.92 -3.44 -11.85
C ALA A 91 -5.64 -1.93 -12.06
N VAL A 92 -6.06 -1.12 -11.09
CA VAL A 92 -6.15 0.35 -11.22
C VAL A 92 -4.90 1.09 -10.71
N TYR A 93 -3.74 0.76 -11.27
CA TYR A 93 -2.48 1.43 -10.93
C TYR A 93 -2.53 2.94 -11.22
N GLU A 94 -3.21 3.35 -12.29
CA GLU A 94 -3.38 4.74 -12.67
C GLU A 94 -4.18 5.53 -11.63
N LEU A 95 -5.19 4.90 -11.03
CA LEU A 95 -5.98 5.52 -9.96
C LEU A 95 -5.12 5.71 -8.71
N VAL A 96 -4.28 4.74 -8.37
CA VAL A 96 -3.35 4.89 -7.23
C VAL A 96 -2.43 6.08 -7.44
N MET A 97 -1.82 6.24 -8.62
CA MET A 97 -0.93 7.38 -8.90
C MET A 97 -1.65 8.72 -8.78
N ARG A 98 -2.87 8.80 -9.30
CA ARG A 98 -3.72 9.99 -9.17
C ARG A 98 -4.07 10.29 -7.71
N GLU A 99 -4.49 9.28 -6.95
CA GLU A 99 -4.86 9.47 -5.55
C GLU A 99 -3.66 9.81 -4.66
N VAL A 100 -2.47 9.30 -4.96
CA VAL A 100 -1.25 9.73 -4.28
C VAL A 100 -1.02 11.22 -4.50
N GLN A 101 -1.15 11.69 -5.75
CA GLN A 101 -1.00 13.10 -6.07
C GLN A 101 -2.08 13.97 -5.41
N GLU A 102 -3.33 13.53 -5.37
CA GLU A 102 -4.45 14.33 -4.84
C GLU A 102 -4.55 14.32 -3.31
N LYS A 103 -4.07 13.27 -2.63
CA LYS A 103 -4.30 13.05 -1.20
C LYS A 103 -3.05 13.20 -0.35
N LEU A 104 -1.86 12.96 -0.90
CA LEU A 104 -0.61 12.94 -0.13
C LEU A 104 0.39 14.04 -0.53
N MET A 105 0.18 14.72 -1.66
CA MET A 105 1.01 15.83 -2.16
C MET A 105 0.22 17.13 -2.11
#